data_AF-A0A3C2B1M9-F1
#
_entry.id   AF-A0A3C2B1M9-F1
#
_cell.length_a   1.000
_cell.length_b   1.000
_cell.length_c   1.000
_cell.angle_alpha   90.00
_cell.angle_beta   90.00
_cell.angle_gamma   90.00
#
_symmetry.space_group_name_H-M   'P 1'
#
loop_
_entity.id
_entity.type
_entity.pdbx_description
1 polymer ?
#
loop_
_entity_poly.entity_id
_entity_poly.type
_entity_poly.pdbx_seq_one_letter_code
_entity_poly.pdbx_strand_id
1 'polypeptide(L)'
;MSEIVLLTTLGAASSWLTNQEVMELGWGTNATTRVLSSALYRVRRVLGVEAIQRVGGRLRLNRDVVMCDVDQFQSLTQSLDPASVVEALSLVDGTPFASMNTERWEERRRLWTDMCVQLVTNSVEQLEREGDSKSAAYIRLKLAGALPLELRASPPTTLREPLPRPRASADCPSDWFLSQPAQLDSSHQTIVEGLELCAKLLSDLAREFATLVISSSKGGTTPVEHSAK
;
A
#
# COMPACT_ATOMS: atom_id res chain seq x y z
N MET A 1 -16.68 -5.76 -14.77
CA MET A 1 -16.66 -5.42 -13.32
C MET A 1 -16.62 -6.67 -12.47
N SER A 2 -17.48 -7.68 -12.68
CA SER A 2 -17.46 -8.95 -11.92
C SER A 2 -16.14 -9.73 -12.02
N GLU A 3 -15.40 -9.57 -13.12
CA GLU A 3 -14.10 -10.19 -13.34
C GLU A 3 -13.04 -9.58 -12.41
N ILE A 4 -13.01 -8.25 -12.30
CA ILE A 4 -12.10 -7.52 -11.40
C ILE A 4 -12.40 -7.91 -9.96
N VAL A 5 -13.67 -7.89 -9.55
CA VAL A 5 -14.09 -8.32 -8.21
C VAL A 5 -13.59 -9.73 -7.88
N LEU A 6 -13.72 -10.68 -8.82
CA LEU A 6 -13.24 -12.05 -8.63
C LEU A 6 -11.72 -12.11 -8.49
N LEU A 7 -10.99 -11.45 -9.41
CA LEU A 7 -9.53 -11.45 -9.40
C LEU A 7 -8.97 -10.75 -8.16
N THR A 8 -9.53 -9.61 -7.75
CA THR A 8 -9.15 -8.92 -6.51
C THR A 8 -9.42 -9.81 -5.29
N THR A 9 -10.58 -10.48 -5.24
CA THR A 9 -10.93 -11.38 -4.13
C THR A 9 -9.95 -12.55 -4.02
N LEU A 10 -9.64 -13.21 -5.14
CA LEU A 10 -8.74 -14.37 -5.15
C LEU A 10 -7.26 -13.97 -5.02
N GLY A 11 -6.86 -12.81 -5.56
CA GLY A 11 -5.50 -12.29 -5.51
C GLY A 11 -5.12 -11.80 -4.11
N ALA A 12 -6.05 -11.16 -3.40
CA ALA A 12 -5.85 -10.77 -2.01
C ALA A 12 -6.00 -11.93 -1.00
N ALA A 13 -6.34 -13.13 -1.46
CA ALA A 13 -6.43 -14.32 -0.62
C ALA A 13 -5.08 -15.05 -0.57
N SER A 14 -4.58 -15.31 0.64
CA SER A 14 -3.41 -16.17 0.86
C SER A 14 -3.77 -17.67 0.86
N SER A 15 -5.05 -18.00 0.96
CA SER A 15 -5.56 -19.36 1.13
C SER A 15 -6.63 -19.73 0.10
N TRP A 16 -7.00 -21.01 0.08
CA TRP A 16 -8.10 -21.52 -0.73
C TRP A 16 -9.44 -21.03 -0.18
N LEU A 17 -10.28 -20.46 -1.05
CA LEU A 17 -11.61 -19.97 -0.69
C LEU A 17 -12.71 -20.87 -1.24
N THR A 18 -13.72 -21.15 -0.44
CA THR A 18 -14.96 -21.76 -0.91
C THR A 18 -15.73 -20.80 -1.83
N ASN A 19 -16.63 -21.34 -2.65
CA ASN A 19 -17.52 -20.51 -3.46
C ASN A 19 -18.30 -19.49 -2.63
N GLN A 20 -18.72 -19.86 -1.41
CA GLN A 20 -19.46 -18.99 -0.51
C GLN A 20 -18.58 -17.83 -0.03
N GLU A 21 -17.36 -18.10 0.42
CA GLU A 21 -16.43 -17.05 0.86
C GLU A 21 -16.10 -16.08 -0.27
N VAL A 22 -15.85 -16.59 -1.49
CA VAL A 22 -15.62 -15.73 -2.67
C VAL A 22 -16.83 -14.84 -2.96
N MET A 23 -18.03 -15.41 -2.88
CA MET A 23 -19.29 -14.68 -3.08
C MET A 23 -19.48 -13.58 -2.03
N GLU A 24 -19.31 -13.90 -0.76
CA GLU A 24 -19.44 -12.94 0.35
C GLU A 24 -18.40 -11.82 0.27
N LEU A 25 -17.13 -12.14 -0.01
CA LEU A 25 -16.06 -11.16 -0.11
C LEU A 25 -16.20 -10.27 -1.34
N GLY A 26 -16.57 -10.84 -2.49
CA GLY A 26 -16.65 -10.10 -3.74
C GLY A 26 -17.91 -9.26 -3.90
N TRP A 27 -19.08 -9.81 -3.53
CA TRP A 27 -20.38 -9.21 -3.84
C TRP A 27 -21.29 -9.03 -2.62
N GLY A 28 -20.88 -9.47 -1.43
CA GLY A 28 -21.66 -9.34 -0.20
C GLY A 28 -23.05 -9.95 -0.32
N THR A 29 -24.07 -9.22 0.14
CA THR A 29 -25.47 -9.66 0.14
C THR A 29 -26.09 -9.83 -1.25
N ASN A 30 -25.47 -9.26 -2.29
CA ASN A 30 -25.96 -9.35 -3.68
C ASN A 30 -25.41 -10.57 -4.43
N ALA A 31 -24.65 -11.43 -3.76
CA ALA A 31 -23.98 -12.54 -4.41
C ALA A 31 -24.96 -13.63 -4.86
N THR A 32 -24.79 -14.09 -6.11
CA THR A 32 -25.49 -15.27 -6.62
C THR A 32 -24.50 -16.23 -7.25
N THR A 33 -24.80 -17.52 -7.22
CA THR A 33 -24.00 -18.57 -7.88
C THR A 33 -23.85 -18.31 -9.38
N ARG A 34 -24.85 -17.68 -10.01
CA ARG A 34 -24.82 -17.26 -11.40
C ARG A 34 -23.77 -16.17 -11.67
N VAL A 35 -23.65 -15.17 -10.78
CA VAL A 35 -22.65 -14.11 -10.90
C VAL A 35 -21.23 -14.69 -10.77
N LEU A 36 -20.99 -15.54 -9.78
CA LEU A 36 -19.70 -16.22 -9.63
C LEU A 36 -19.35 -17.07 -10.85
N SER A 37 -20.30 -17.87 -11.35
CA SER A 37 -20.09 -18.73 -12.52
C SER A 37 -19.78 -17.91 -13.79
N SER A 38 -20.49 -16.79 -13.97
CA SER A 38 -20.24 -15.86 -15.07
C SER A 38 -18.85 -15.22 -14.97
N ALA A 39 -18.44 -14.76 -13.78
CA ALA A 39 -17.12 -14.19 -13.54
C ALA A 39 -16.01 -15.22 -13.82
N LEU A 40 -16.15 -16.44 -13.29
CA LEU A 40 -15.21 -17.54 -13.53
C LEU A 40 -15.06 -17.86 -15.03
N TYR A 41 -16.19 -17.94 -15.74
CA TYR A 41 -16.17 -18.19 -17.19
C TYR A 41 -15.39 -17.11 -17.94
N ARG A 42 -15.63 -15.83 -17.62
CA ARG A 42 -14.96 -14.72 -18.30
C ARG A 42 -13.49 -14.63 -17.98
N VAL A 43 -13.11 -14.80 -16.71
CA VAL A 43 -11.69 -14.83 -16.32
C VAL A 43 -10.97 -15.98 -17.04
N ARG A 44 -11.55 -17.19 -17.06
CA ARG A 44 -10.96 -18.33 -17.76
C ARG A 44 -10.87 -18.14 -19.27
N ARG A 45 -11.81 -17.42 -19.87
CA ARG A 45 -11.78 -17.09 -21.30
C ARG A 45 -10.66 -16.10 -21.63
N VAL A 46 -10.33 -15.19 -20.72
CA VAL A 46 -9.31 -14.14 -20.95
C VAL A 46 -7.92 -14.61 -20.55
N LEU A 47 -7.77 -15.23 -19.37
CA LEU A 47 -6.49 -15.62 -18.78
C LEU A 47 -6.15 -17.11 -18.94
N GLY A 48 -7.07 -17.89 -19.51
CA GLY A 48 -6.94 -19.35 -19.62
C GLY A 48 -7.59 -20.10 -18.46
N VAL A 49 -7.92 -21.38 -18.71
CA VAL A 49 -8.61 -22.24 -17.74
C VAL A 49 -7.80 -22.43 -16.45
N GLU A 50 -6.48 -22.49 -16.60
CA GLU A 50 -5.51 -22.70 -15.51
C GLU A 50 -5.31 -21.49 -14.61
N ALA A 51 -5.81 -20.29 -14.98
CA ALA A 51 -5.68 -19.09 -14.17
C ALA A 51 -6.34 -19.22 -12.77
N ILE A 52 -7.38 -20.05 -12.66
CA ILE A 52 -8.08 -20.32 -11.39
C ILE A 52 -8.11 -21.81 -11.14
N GLN A 53 -7.36 -22.23 -10.12
CA GLN A 53 -7.34 -23.59 -9.63
C GLN A 53 -8.63 -23.90 -8.87
N ARG A 54 -9.13 -25.12 -9.03
CA ARG A 54 -10.30 -25.62 -8.30
C ARG A 54 -10.03 -27.00 -7.73
N VAL A 55 -10.08 -27.14 -6.41
CA VAL A 55 -9.89 -28.40 -5.70
C VAL A 55 -10.95 -28.52 -4.61
N GLY A 56 -11.70 -29.63 -4.59
CA GLY A 56 -12.70 -29.90 -3.55
C GLY A 56 -13.77 -28.80 -3.37
N GLY A 57 -14.16 -28.13 -4.46
CA GLY A 57 -15.12 -27.01 -4.40
C GLY A 57 -14.54 -25.68 -3.89
N ARG A 58 -13.23 -25.63 -3.63
CA ARG A 58 -12.49 -24.41 -3.30
C ARG A 58 -11.78 -23.85 -4.52
N LEU A 59 -11.54 -22.56 -4.50
CA LEU A 59 -10.97 -21.76 -5.57
C LEU A 59 -9.73 -21.04 -5.05
N ARG A 60 -8.74 -20.90 -5.92
CA ARG A 60 -7.54 -20.09 -5.69
C ARG A 60 -7.05 -19.53 -7.03
N LEU A 61 -6.44 -18.35 -7.02
CA LEU A 61 -5.68 -17.87 -8.16
C LEU A 61 -4.43 -18.74 -8.35
N ASN A 62 -4.16 -19.15 -9.58
CA ASN A 62 -2.95 -19.88 -9.91
C ASN A 62 -1.78 -18.91 -10.07
N ARG A 63 -0.90 -18.85 -9.07
CA ARG A 63 0.23 -17.91 -9.04
C ARG A 63 1.33 -18.23 -10.05
N ASP A 64 1.35 -19.45 -10.59
CA ASP A 64 2.28 -19.84 -11.65
C ASP A 64 1.84 -19.31 -13.03
N VAL A 65 0.55 -18.91 -13.15
CA VAL A 65 -0.06 -18.44 -14.40
C VAL A 65 -0.39 -16.95 -14.34
N VAL A 66 -0.81 -16.47 -13.17
CA VAL A 66 -1.22 -15.09 -12.94
C VAL A 66 -0.40 -14.51 -11.80
N MET A 67 0.47 -13.55 -12.11
CA MET A 67 1.18 -12.77 -11.11
C MET A 67 0.32 -11.60 -10.63
N CYS A 68 0.33 -11.36 -9.32
CA CYS A 68 -0.32 -10.24 -8.67
C CYS A 68 0.73 -9.24 -8.17
N ASP A 69 0.43 -7.95 -8.25
CA ASP A 69 1.18 -6.87 -7.60
C ASP A 69 1.39 -7.13 -6.10
N VAL A 70 0.39 -7.68 -5.40
CA VAL A 70 0.49 -8.11 -4.00
C VAL A 70 1.56 -9.18 -3.80
N ASP A 71 1.67 -10.15 -4.70
CA ASP A 71 2.70 -11.21 -4.60
C ASP A 71 4.09 -10.64 -4.84
N GLN A 72 4.22 -9.73 -5.83
CA GLN A 72 5.48 -9.05 -6.12
C GLN A 72 5.91 -8.13 -4.96
N PHE A 73 4.96 -7.39 -4.39
CA PHE A 73 5.15 -6.59 -3.19
C PHE A 73 5.68 -7.46 -2.04
N GLN A 74 5.00 -8.58 -1.76
CA GLN A 74 5.44 -9.52 -0.72
C GLN A 74 6.85 -10.04 -0.96
N SER A 75 7.18 -10.43 -2.20
CA SER A 75 8.53 -10.90 -2.54
C SER A 75 9.60 -9.83 -2.32
N LEU A 76 9.33 -8.58 -2.69
CA LEU A 76 10.29 -7.48 -2.56
C LEU A 76 10.52 -7.10 -1.09
N THR A 77 9.46 -7.10 -0.29
CA THR A 77 9.52 -6.78 1.15
C THR A 77 10.18 -7.85 2.03
N GLN A 78 10.39 -9.07 1.51
CA GLN A 78 11.20 -10.08 2.21
C GLN A 78 12.67 -9.71 2.26
N SER A 79 13.15 -8.88 1.33
CA SER A 79 14.48 -8.31 1.41
C SER A 79 14.47 -7.04 2.25
N LEU A 80 15.45 -6.88 3.13
CA LEU A 80 15.69 -5.65 3.87
C LEU A 80 16.52 -4.63 3.05
N ASP A 81 16.59 -4.82 1.73
CA ASP A 81 17.32 -3.93 0.84
C ASP A 81 16.49 -2.66 0.55
N PRO A 82 17.05 -1.46 0.75
CA PRO A 82 16.35 -0.21 0.48
C PRO A 82 15.82 -0.06 -0.94
N ALA A 83 16.53 -0.59 -1.95
CA ALA A 83 16.08 -0.48 -3.34
C ALA A 83 14.84 -1.36 -3.58
N SER A 84 14.82 -2.57 -3.01
CA SER A 84 13.64 -3.44 -3.04
C SER A 84 12.44 -2.82 -2.32
N VAL A 85 12.64 -2.10 -1.21
CA VAL A 85 11.55 -1.41 -0.51
C VAL A 85 10.98 -0.30 -1.38
N VAL A 86 11.82 0.48 -2.04
CA VAL A 86 11.38 1.50 -3.01
C VAL A 86 10.59 0.86 -4.15
N GLU A 87 11.07 -0.26 -4.69
CA GLU A 87 10.38 -0.98 -5.75
C GLU A 87 9.02 -1.51 -5.27
N ALA A 88 8.95 -2.09 -4.07
CA ALA A 88 7.71 -2.57 -3.49
C ALA A 88 6.68 -1.44 -3.37
N LEU A 89 7.08 -0.28 -2.84
CA LEU A 89 6.20 0.88 -2.70
C LEU A 89 5.73 1.43 -4.05
N SER A 90 6.50 1.25 -5.12
CA SER A 90 6.10 1.67 -6.46
C SER A 90 4.94 0.84 -7.04
N LEU A 91 4.69 -0.35 -6.51
CA LEU A 91 3.54 -1.19 -6.87
C LEU A 91 2.25 -0.72 -6.20
N VAL A 92 2.35 0.11 -5.16
CA VAL A 92 1.18 0.67 -4.47
C VAL A 92 0.72 1.91 -5.23
N ASP A 93 -0.22 1.72 -6.14
CA ASP A 93 -0.85 2.81 -6.89
C ASP A 93 -2.28 3.07 -6.38
N GLY A 94 -2.51 4.30 -5.91
CA GLY A 94 -3.80 4.77 -5.41
C GLY A 94 -4.29 4.03 -4.16
N THR A 95 -5.61 4.08 -3.95
CA THR A 95 -6.24 3.44 -2.79
C THR A 95 -6.31 1.91 -3.02
N PRO A 96 -5.72 1.08 -2.12
CA PRO A 96 -5.74 -0.36 -2.28
C PRO A 96 -7.17 -0.88 -2.35
N PHE A 97 -7.45 -1.81 -3.26
CA PHE A 97 -8.79 -2.40 -3.42
C PHE A 97 -9.93 -1.37 -3.60
N ALA A 98 -9.67 -0.22 -4.24
CA ALA A 98 -10.65 0.86 -4.40
C ALA A 98 -11.99 0.41 -5.01
N SER A 99 -11.96 -0.61 -5.88
CA SER A 99 -13.15 -1.18 -6.52
C SER A 99 -14.01 -2.04 -5.59
N MET A 100 -13.57 -2.31 -4.36
CA MET A 100 -14.22 -3.22 -3.42
C MET A 100 -14.94 -2.42 -2.32
N ASN A 101 -16.27 -2.53 -2.27
CA ASN A 101 -17.13 -1.63 -1.50
C ASN A 101 -17.80 -2.27 -0.26
N THR A 102 -17.31 -3.43 0.20
CA THR A 102 -17.84 -4.06 1.42
C THR A 102 -17.01 -3.67 2.64
N GLU A 103 -17.63 -3.68 3.83
CA GLU A 103 -16.97 -3.37 5.11
C GLU A 103 -15.73 -4.23 5.36
N ARG A 104 -15.77 -5.52 4.96
CA ARG A 104 -14.62 -6.43 5.03
C ARG A 104 -13.39 -5.92 4.25
N TRP A 105 -13.59 -5.13 3.19
CA TRP A 105 -12.48 -4.53 2.45
C TRP A 105 -11.96 -3.24 3.07
N GLU A 106 -12.76 -2.55 3.89
CA GLU A 106 -12.26 -1.39 4.66
C GLU A 106 -11.21 -1.83 5.67
N GLU A 107 -11.48 -2.90 6.41
CA GLU A 107 -10.50 -3.48 7.33
C GLU A 107 -9.22 -3.91 6.59
N ARG A 108 -9.35 -4.62 5.47
CA ARG A 108 -8.19 -5.01 4.64
C ARG A 108 -7.40 -3.82 4.12
N ARG A 109 -8.08 -2.73 3.71
CA ARG A 109 -7.42 -1.48 3.31
C ARG A 109 -6.63 -0.85 4.46
N ARG A 110 -7.20 -0.82 5.67
CA ARG A 110 -6.51 -0.31 6.86
C ARG A 110 -5.28 -1.14 7.16
N LEU A 111 -5.41 -2.47 7.23
CA LEU A 111 -4.28 -3.38 7.49
C LEU A 111 -3.18 -3.26 6.42
N TRP A 112 -3.56 -3.15 5.15
CA TRP A 112 -2.60 -2.92 4.05
C TRP A 112 -1.84 -1.61 4.22
N THR A 113 -2.56 -0.55 4.60
CA THR A 113 -1.99 0.77 4.85
C THR A 113 -1.00 0.72 6.01
N ASP A 114 -1.42 0.13 7.14
CA ASP A 114 -0.58 -0.01 8.33
C ASP A 114 0.70 -0.80 8.02
N MET A 115 0.60 -1.87 7.23
CA MET A 115 1.75 -2.64 6.75
C MET A 115 2.71 -1.76 5.92
N CYS A 116 2.21 -0.97 4.98
CA CYS A 116 3.04 -0.07 4.18
C CYS A 116 3.73 0.99 5.05
N VAL A 117 3.02 1.55 6.03
CA VAL A 117 3.57 2.53 6.98
C VAL A 117 4.66 1.90 7.86
N GLN A 118 4.43 0.68 8.36
CA GLN A 118 5.41 -0.03 9.19
C GLN A 118 6.67 -0.39 8.40
N LEU A 119 6.52 -0.90 7.17
CA LEU A 119 7.63 -1.21 6.29
C LEU A 119 8.51 0.03 6.11
N VAL A 120 7.92 1.16 5.75
CA VAL A 120 8.67 2.40 5.55
C VAL A 120 9.32 2.90 6.83
N THR A 121 8.59 2.92 7.95
CA THR A 121 9.13 3.34 9.25
C THR A 121 10.38 2.52 9.58
N ASN A 122 10.29 1.20 9.48
CA ASN A 122 11.41 0.31 9.79
C ASN A 122 12.60 0.52 8.85
N SER A 123 12.36 0.64 7.53
CA SER A 123 13.43 0.86 6.55
C SER A 123 14.10 2.21 6.72
N VAL A 124 13.34 3.26 7.03
CA VAL A 124 13.86 4.60 7.29
C VAL A 124 14.70 4.62 8.55
N GLU A 125 14.21 4.04 9.66
CA GLU A 125 14.97 3.95 10.90
C GLU A 125 16.29 3.18 10.72
N GLN A 126 16.27 2.11 9.92
CA GLN A 126 17.48 1.37 9.59
C GLN A 126 18.48 2.22 8.81
N LEU A 127 18.03 2.91 7.76
CA LEU A 127 18.90 3.78 6.95
C LEU A 127 19.48 4.95 7.75
N GLU A 128 18.68 5.53 8.66
CA GLU A 128 19.15 6.58 9.56
C GLU A 128 20.22 6.05 10.53
N ARG A 129 20.08 4.83 11.04
CA ARG A 129 21.10 4.16 11.86
C ARG A 129 22.40 3.90 11.08
N GLU A 130 22.29 3.61 9.79
CA GLU A 130 23.42 3.39 8.88
C GLU A 130 24.06 4.70 8.37
N GLY A 131 23.45 5.87 8.68
CA GLY A 131 23.93 7.18 8.25
C GLY A 131 23.53 7.58 6.82
N ASP A 132 22.68 6.80 6.15
CA ASP A 132 22.16 7.11 4.81
C ASP A 132 20.88 7.93 4.87
N SER A 133 21.01 9.20 5.27
CA SER A 133 19.88 10.14 5.36
C SER A 133 19.26 10.45 3.99
N LYS A 134 19.99 10.28 2.88
CA LYS A 134 19.49 10.58 1.53
C LYS A 134 18.47 9.54 1.08
N SER A 135 18.80 8.27 1.25
CA SER A 135 17.87 7.18 0.92
C SER A 135 16.67 7.19 1.86
N ALA A 136 16.85 7.46 3.15
CA ALA A 136 15.76 7.61 4.12
C ALA A 136 14.75 8.70 3.71
N ALA A 137 15.24 9.89 3.32
CA ALA A 137 14.39 10.98 2.85
C ALA A 137 13.63 10.62 1.56
N TYR A 138 14.29 9.91 0.63
CA TYR A 138 13.66 9.47 -0.61
C TYR A 138 12.51 8.48 -0.37
N ILE A 139 12.69 7.50 0.52
CA ILE A 139 11.63 6.55 0.88
C ILE A 139 10.45 7.26 1.54
N ARG A 140 10.71 8.21 2.46
CA ARG A 140 9.64 9.04 3.07
C ARG A 140 8.83 9.79 2.02
N LEU A 141 9.49 10.37 1.02
CA LEU A 141 8.82 11.09 -0.07
C LEU A 141 7.96 10.15 -0.94
N LYS A 142 8.41 8.92 -1.18
CA LYS A 142 7.64 7.90 -1.89
C LYS A 142 6.38 7.48 -1.13
N LEU A 143 6.48 7.26 0.18
CA LEU A 143 5.31 6.95 1.01
C LEU A 143 4.30 8.09 0.99
N ALA A 144 4.78 9.34 1.07
CA ALA A 144 3.91 10.51 0.95
C ALA A 144 3.14 10.47 -0.39
N GLY A 145 3.81 10.16 -1.51
CA GLY A 145 3.13 10.04 -2.80
C GLY A 145 2.12 8.88 -2.90
N ALA A 146 2.39 7.75 -2.22
CA ALA A 146 1.59 6.53 -2.32
C ALA A 146 0.36 6.50 -1.40
N LEU A 147 0.40 7.20 -0.26
CA LEU A 147 -0.72 7.21 0.69
C LEU A 147 -1.67 8.41 0.47
N PRO A 148 -3.00 8.18 0.39
CA PRO A 148 -3.99 9.26 0.36
C PRO A 148 -3.79 10.24 1.52
N LEU A 149 -3.95 11.55 1.25
CA LEU A 149 -3.77 12.62 2.24
C LEU A 149 -4.62 12.45 3.50
N GLU A 150 -5.74 11.74 3.43
CA GLU A 150 -6.65 11.46 4.54
C GLU A 150 -6.00 10.62 5.65
N LEU A 151 -5.02 9.77 5.33
CA LEU A 151 -4.26 8.98 6.30
C LEU A 151 -3.12 9.76 6.95
N ARG A 152 -2.78 10.94 6.45
CA ARG A 152 -1.77 11.83 7.06
C ARG A 152 -2.34 12.67 8.21
N ALA A 153 -3.67 12.75 8.32
CA ALA A 153 -4.37 13.63 9.26
C ALA A 153 -4.84 12.93 10.54
N SER A 154 -4.70 11.60 10.65
CA SER A 154 -5.00 10.90 11.91
C SER A 154 -3.76 10.95 12.82
N PRO A 155 -3.82 11.64 13.98
CA PRO A 155 -2.80 11.46 15.00
C PRO A 155 -2.77 9.97 15.40
N PRO A 156 -1.62 9.45 15.88
CA PRO A 156 -1.60 8.12 16.45
C PRO A 156 -2.69 8.06 17.52
N THR A 157 -3.68 7.19 17.31
CA THR A 157 -4.70 6.97 18.33
C THR A 157 -3.97 6.40 19.52
N THR A 158 -3.73 7.23 20.53
CA THR A 158 -3.30 6.79 21.86
C THR A 158 -4.34 5.82 22.37
N LEU A 159 -4.11 4.53 22.20
CA LEU A 159 -4.84 3.46 22.86
C LEU A 159 -4.56 3.54 24.36
N ARG A 160 -5.29 4.40 25.07
CA ARG A 160 -5.55 4.23 26.49
C ARG A 160 -6.73 3.28 26.63
N GLU A 161 -6.47 1.99 26.59
CA GLU A 161 -7.24 0.99 27.36
C GLU A 161 -6.47 -0.35 27.39
N PRO A 162 -6.22 -0.92 28.58
CA PRO A 162 -5.56 -2.23 28.67
C PRO A 162 -6.53 -3.34 28.24
N LEU A 163 -6.12 -4.12 27.23
CA LEU A 163 -6.83 -5.29 26.75
C LEU A 163 -7.11 -6.30 27.90
N PRO A 164 -8.30 -6.92 27.96
CA PRO A 164 -8.58 -8.01 28.88
C PRO A 164 -7.74 -9.24 28.51
N ARG A 165 -7.15 -9.90 29.52
CA ARG A 165 -6.35 -11.12 29.34
C ARG A 165 -7.19 -12.24 28.71
N PRO A 166 -6.70 -12.96 27.68
CA PRO A 166 -7.41 -14.11 27.13
C PRO A 166 -7.38 -15.28 28.11
N ARG A 167 -8.54 -15.88 28.38
CA ARG A 167 -8.62 -17.24 28.94
C ARG A 167 -8.29 -18.24 27.84
N ALA A 168 -7.41 -19.18 28.16
CA ALA A 168 -7.02 -20.27 27.29
C ALA A 168 -8.20 -21.21 26.98
N SER A 169 -8.46 -21.46 25.70
CA SER A 169 -9.07 -22.71 25.22
C SER A 169 -8.60 -22.99 23.80
N ALA A 170 -8.38 -24.28 23.55
CA ALA A 170 -7.59 -24.87 22.48
C ALA A 170 -8.18 -24.75 21.06
N ASP A 171 -7.28 -24.99 20.09
CA ASP A 171 -7.48 -25.31 18.67
C ASP A 171 -7.67 -24.15 17.68
N CYS A 172 -6.55 -23.51 17.31
CA CYS A 172 -6.37 -22.82 16.03
C CYS A 172 -4.88 -22.79 15.64
N PRO A 173 -4.46 -23.17 14.42
CA PRO A 173 -3.08 -22.94 13.97
C PRO A 173 -2.96 -21.51 13.45
N SER A 174 -2.63 -20.59 14.35
CA SER A 174 -2.30 -19.20 14.08
C SER A 174 -0.78 -19.03 14.08
N ASP A 175 -0.15 -19.24 12.92
CA ASP A 175 1.27 -18.92 12.72
C ASP A 175 1.38 -17.76 11.72
N TRP A 176 1.25 -16.52 12.22
CA TRP A 176 1.98 -15.39 11.61
C TRP A 176 2.09 -14.12 12.46
N PHE A 177 1.47 -14.07 13.63
CA PHE A 177 1.63 -12.95 14.54
C PHE A 177 2.11 -13.47 15.89
N LEU A 178 3.40 -13.24 16.17
CA LEU A 178 3.95 -12.78 17.45
C LEU A 178 5.44 -13.16 17.59
N SER A 179 6.31 -12.17 17.47
CA SER A 179 7.50 -12.05 18.31
C SER A 179 7.66 -10.57 18.68
N GLN A 180 7.82 -10.34 19.99
CA GLN A 180 7.52 -9.12 20.76
C GLN A 180 8.52 -7.95 20.57
N PRO A 181 8.18 -6.73 21.07
CA PRO A 181 9.00 -5.53 20.92
C PRO A 181 10.09 -5.39 21.99
N ALA A 182 11.23 -4.81 21.61
CA ALA A 182 12.21 -4.25 22.54
C ALA A 182 11.79 -2.81 22.93
N GLN A 183 11.94 -2.49 24.21
CA GLN A 183 11.55 -1.22 24.84
C GLN A 183 12.29 -0.01 24.23
N LEU A 184 11.56 1.07 23.94
CA LEU A 184 12.10 2.39 23.62
C LEU A 184 11.54 3.40 24.63
N ASP A 185 12.42 3.88 25.50
CA ASP A 185 12.25 5.13 26.25
C ASP A 185 13.26 6.15 25.69
N SER A 186 12.85 7.42 25.60
CA SER A 186 13.61 8.63 25.17
C SER A 186 13.62 9.09 23.70
N SER A 187 13.07 8.36 22.71
CA SER A 187 13.14 8.78 21.28
C SER A 187 12.08 9.78 20.80
N HIS A 188 11.09 10.12 21.61
CA HIS A 188 9.97 10.98 21.17
C HIS A 188 10.36 12.46 20.97
N GLN A 189 11.41 12.96 21.63
CA GLN A 189 11.81 14.36 21.52
C GLN A 189 12.63 14.64 20.25
N THR A 190 13.47 13.68 19.84
CA THR A 190 14.28 13.76 18.61
C THR A 190 13.42 13.70 17.34
N ILE A 191 12.31 12.95 17.37
CA ILE A 191 11.40 12.79 16.24
C ILE A 191 10.64 14.10 15.95
N VAL A 192 10.24 14.85 16.98
CA VAL A 192 9.53 16.13 16.81
C VAL A 192 10.48 17.19 16.25
N GLU A 193 11.71 17.27 16.75
CA GLU A 193 12.73 18.22 16.24
C GLU A 193 13.14 17.90 14.79
N GLY A 194 13.20 16.63 14.41
CA GLY A 194 13.47 16.20 13.03
C GLY A 194 12.35 16.55 12.04
N LEU A 195 11.09 16.46 12.46
CA LEU A 195 9.93 16.82 11.64
C LEU A 195 9.83 18.33 11.41
N GLU A 196 10.15 19.14 12.42
CA GLU A 196 10.20 20.61 12.28
C GLU A 196 11.31 21.06 11.32
N LEU A 197 12.47 20.40 11.35
CA LEU A 197 13.58 20.68 10.43
C LEU A 197 13.21 20.35 8.98
N CYS A 198 12.52 19.23 8.76
CA CYS A 198 12.06 18.81 7.43
C CYS A 198 10.99 19.76 6.86
N ALA A 199 10.04 20.21 7.70
CA ALA A 199 9.04 21.18 7.29
C ALA A 199 9.66 22.53 6.88
N LYS A 200 10.73 22.96 7.57
CA LYS A 200 11.47 24.18 7.24
C LYS A 200 12.22 24.06 5.91
N LEU A 201 12.91 22.95 5.69
CA LEU A 201 13.62 22.68 4.43
C LEU A 201 12.69 22.64 3.22
N LEU A 202 11.49 22.04 3.35
CA LEU A 202 10.49 22.02 2.28
C LEU A 202 9.92 23.42 1.99
N SER A 203 9.75 24.25 3.01
CA SER A 203 9.30 25.64 2.85
C SER A 203 10.34 26.51 2.14
N ASP A 204 11.62 26.33 2.47
CA ASP A 204 12.71 27.08 1.84
C ASP A 204 12.93 26.63 0.38
N LEU A 205 12.85 25.33 0.09
CA LEU A 205 12.86 24.79 -1.28
C LEU A 205 11.69 25.34 -2.12
N ALA A 206 10.47 25.34 -1.57
CA ALA A 206 9.32 25.90 -2.26
C ALA A 206 9.50 27.39 -2.58
N ARG A 207 10.15 28.15 -1.68
CA ARG A 207 10.46 29.57 -1.88
C ARG A 207 11.50 29.78 -2.99
N GLU A 208 12.56 28.98 -3.03
CA GLU A 208 13.56 29.04 -4.10
C GLU A 208 12.95 28.71 -5.47
N PHE A 209 12.12 27.68 -5.55
CA PHE A 209 11.41 27.33 -6.79
C PHE A 209 10.45 28.44 -7.25
N ALA A 210 9.72 29.07 -6.34
CA ALA A 210 8.87 30.22 -6.69
C ALA A 210 9.68 31.40 -7.24
N THR A 211 10.88 31.63 -6.70
CA THR A 211 11.77 32.73 -7.11
C THR A 211 12.39 32.47 -8.50
N LEU A 212 12.73 31.21 -8.78
CA LEU A 212 13.22 30.76 -10.10
C LEU A 212 12.13 30.87 -11.18
N VAL A 213 10.89 30.51 -10.86
CA VAL A 213 9.74 30.61 -11.80
C VAL A 213 9.41 32.06 -12.12
N ILE A 214 9.51 32.98 -11.15
CA ILE A 214 9.28 34.42 -11.39
C ILE A 214 10.42 35.05 -12.20
N SER A 215 11.66 34.57 -12.05
CA SER A 215 12.83 35.09 -12.77
C SER A 215 12.86 34.62 -14.23
N SER A 216 12.34 33.43 -14.54
CA SER A 216 12.25 32.91 -15.91
C SER A 216 11.12 33.54 -16.74
N SER A 217 10.18 34.25 -16.11
CA SER A 217 9.03 34.89 -16.76
C SER A 217 9.34 36.30 -17.34
N LYS A 218 10.48 36.90 -16.98
CA LYS A 218 10.84 38.26 -17.41
C LYS A 218 11.82 38.37 -18.58
N GLY A 219 12.24 37.26 -19.19
CA GLY A 219 13.21 37.26 -20.27
C GLY A 219 12.66 36.69 -21.58
N GLY A 220 11.99 37.51 -22.41
CA GLY A 220 11.80 37.13 -23.81
C GLY A 220 10.61 37.74 -24.53
N THR A 221 10.68 39.03 -24.87
CA THR A 221 10.00 39.58 -26.05
C THR A 221 10.74 40.82 -26.54
N THR A 222 11.77 40.64 -27.36
CA THR A 222 12.23 41.67 -28.30
C THR A 222 11.53 41.44 -29.64
N PRO A 223 10.80 42.43 -30.19
CA PRO A 223 10.18 42.28 -31.50
C PRO A 223 11.21 42.50 -32.61
N VAL A 224 11.23 41.60 -33.58
CA VAL A 224 12.00 41.72 -34.83
C VAL A 224 11.26 42.69 -35.75
N GLU A 225 11.82 43.88 -35.97
CA GLU A 225 11.36 44.82 -37.00
C GLU A 225 11.71 44.27 -38.40
N HIS A 226 10.68 43.87 -39.16
CA HIS A 226 10.79 43.70 -40.60
C HIS A 226 10.74 45.06 -41.28
N SER A 227 11.90 45.54 -41.74
CA SER A 227 11.97 46.65 -42.68
C SER A 227 11.83 46.12 -44.11
N ALA A 228 10.75 46.53 -44.79
CA ALA A 228 10.56 46.35 -46.22
C ALA A 228 10.17 47.70 -46.83
N LYS A 229 11.18 48.46 -47.26
CA LYS A 229 11.27 49.17 -48.55
C LYS A 229 12.57 49.95 -48.64
#